data_AF-A0A522S852-F1
#
_entry.id   AF-A0A522S852-F1
#
_cell.length_a   1.000
_cell.length_b   1.000
_cell.length_c   1.000
_cell.angle_alpha   90.00
_cell.angle_beta   90.00
_cell.angle_gamma   90.00
#
_symmetry.space_group_name_H-M   'P 1'
#
loop_
_entity.id
_entity.type
_entity.pdbx_description
1 polymer ?
#
loop_
_entity_poly.entity_id
_entity_poly.type
_entity_poly.pdbx_seq_one_letter_code
_entity_poly.pdbx_strand_id
1 'polypeptide(L)'
;FQSFALFPWLTVLGNVEIGLEALGVPQDEGRRRALEAIDLIGLDGFESAYPKELSGGMRQRVGFARALVVHPHLMLMDEPFSALDVLTAETLRTDIIDLWIEGRLPIKSILMVTHNIEEAVLMCDRILVFSSNPGRVAAEIRINLVHPRNRLDPTFRQLVDDIYGRMTQRISDGKVEKRAGEGFPGAGIGMVLPRVSTNLLSGLMETLAAAPFDGKADLPEVARILQMEVDDLFPIAEALQLLRFAEVAEGDVRLTDAGRHFVHSELDVRKRLFAEHLAAYVPFAALVRRVLDERPSHRAPFTRFSEELEDYMSEEDAERTVRAVISWGRYAELFGYDEEKRQFDLENPV
;
A
#
# COMPACT_ATOMS: atom_id res chain seq x y z
N PHE A 1 8.45 -11.24 5.55
CA PHE A 1 7.82 -10.77 6.80
C PHE A 1 7.97 -9.26 6.81
N GLN A 2 6.91 -8.54 7.17
CA GLN A 2 6.92 -7.07 7.34
C GLN A 2 7.93 -6.57 8.38
N SER A 3 8.32 -7.43 9.35
CA SER A 3 9.48 -7.18 10.23
C SER A 3 10.61 -8.15 9.89
N PHE A 4 11.87 -7.70 10.01
CA PHE A 4 13.06 -8.52 9.72
C PHE A 4 13.11 -9.84 10.54
N ALA A 5 12.35 -9.91 11.65
CA ALA A 5 12.19 -11.09 12.50
C ALA A 5 13.52 -11.77 12.89
N LEU A 6 14.61 -10.99 12.99
CA LEU A 6 15.91 -11.46 13.45
C LEU A 6 15.90 -11.49 14.97
N PHE A 7 16.58 -12.48 15.55
CA PHE A 7 16.79 -12.56 16.99
C PHE A 7 17.85 -11.53 17.39
N PRO A 8 17.48 -10.49 18.18
CA PRO A 8 18.38 -9.37 18.46
C PRO A 8 19.55 -9.73 19.37
N TRP A 9 19.48 -10.89 20.06
CA TRP A 9 20.53 -11.42 20.94
C TRP A 9 21.46 -12.43 20.26
N LEU A 10 21.21 -12.79 19.00
CA LEU A 10 22.11 -13.64 18.21
C LEU A 10 22.91 -12.79 17.24
N THR A 11 24.12 -13.23 16.89
CA THR A 11 24.90 -12.62 15.81
C THR A 11 24.26 -12.94 14.45
N VAL A 12 24.81 -12.39 13.36
CA VAL A 12 24.45 -12.79 11.99
C VAL A 12 24.59 -14.30 11.83
N LEU A 13 25.75 -14.87 12.20
CA LEU A 13 25.99 -16.31 12.13
C LEU A 13 24.92 -17.10 12.91
N GLY A 14 24.67 -16.73 14.16
CA GLY A 14 23.67 -17.42 14.99
C GLY A 14 22.24 -17.30 14.44
N ASN A 15 21.89 -16.15 13.84
CA ASN A 15 20.60 -15.98 13.17
C ASN A 15 20.44 -16.92 11.98
N VAL A 16 21.51 -17.20 11.24
CA VAL A 16 21.48 -18.09 10.08
C VAL A 16 21.52 -19.57 10.51
N GLU A 17 22.35 -19.92 11.49
CA GLU A 17 22.50 -21.30 11.99
C GLU A 17 21.22 -21.88 12.60
N ILE A 18 20.38 -21.05 13.23
CA ILE A 18 19.19 -21.52 13.96
C ILE A 18 18.22 -22.36 13.11
N GLY A 19 18.13 -22.07 11.81
CA GLY A 19 17.30 -22.84 10.89
C GLY A 19 17.81 -24.26 10.68
N LEU A 20 19.13 -24.45 10.77
CA LEU A 20 19.78 -25.76 10.63
C LEU A 20 19.76 -26.55 11.94
N GLU A 21 19.90 -25.86 13.08
CA GLU A 21 19.75 -26.47 14.41
C GLU A 21 18.38 -27.11 14.59
N ALA A 22 17.32 -26.41 14.16
CA ALA A 22 15.95 -26.92 14.19
C ALA A 22 15.75 -28.17 13.31
N LEU A 23 16.59 -28.35 12.27
CA LEU A 23 16.59 -29.53 11.39
C LEU A 23 17.53 -30.64 11.88
N GLY A 24 18.20 -30.47 13.02
CA GLY A 24 19.13 -31.44 13.59
C GLY A 24 20.43 -31.60 12.79
N VAL A 25 20.84 -30.58 12.03
CA VAL A 25 22.11 -30.60 11.30
C VAL A 25 23.27 -30.53 12.32
N PRO A 26 24.33 -31.36 12.17
CA PRO A 26 25.50 -31.29 13.05
C PRO A 26 26.14 -29.90 13.07
N GLN A 27 26.62 -29.46 14.23
CA GLN A 27 27.09 -28.08 14.45
C GLN A 27 28.16 -27.63 13.44
N ASP A 28 29.19 -28.44 13.19
CA ASP A 28 30.27 -28.09 12.26
C ASP A 28 29.78 -27.89 10.83
N GLU A 29 28.85 -28.75 10.39
CA GLU A 29 28.22 -28.66 9.08
C GLU A 29 27.22 -27.50 9.01
N GLY A 30 26.50 -27.24 10.10
CA GLY A 30 25.60 -26.12 10.25
C GLY A 30 26.33 -24.79 10.07
N ARG A 31 27.47 -24.66 10.75
CA ARG A 31 28.33 -23.48 10.67
C ARG A 31 28.90 -23.27 9.27
N ARG A 32 29.40 -24.33 8.63
CA ARG A 32 29.93 -24.26 7.26
C ARG A 32 28.87 -23.73 6.29
N ARG A 33 27.66 -24.31 6.32
CA ARG A 33 26.54 -23.88 5.47
C ARG A 33 26.08 -22.45 5.77
N ALA A 34 26.05 -22.06 7.04
CA ALA A 34 25.69 -20.71 7.42
C ALA A 34 26.69 -19.67 6.87
N LEU A 35 27.99 -19.95 6.95
CA LEU A 35 29.03 -19.10 6.37
C LEU A 35 28.89 -18.97 4.84
N GLU A 36 28.67 -20.09 4.15
CA GLU A 36 28.41 -20.08 2.70
C GLU A 36 27.17 -19.28 2.32
N ALA A 37 26.10 -19.37 3.12
CA ALA A 37 24.88 -18.61 2.90
C ALA A 37 25.07 -17.10 3.18
N ILE A 38 25.93 -16.72 4.13
CA ILE A 38 26.28 -15.33 4.45
C ILE A 38 27.13 -14.70 3.34
N ASP A 39 28.10 -15.46 2.82
CA ASP A 39 28.94 -15.05 1.69
C ASP A 39 28.11 -14.87 0.41
N LEU A 40 27.16 -15.79 0.14
CA LEU A 40 26.27 -15.73 -1.02
C LEU A 40 25.48 -14.42 -1.12
N ILE A 41 25.12 -13.83 0.02
CA ILE A 41 24.34 -12.59 0.12
C ILE A 41 25.22 -11.35 0.35
N GLY A 42 26.55 -11.51 0.32
CA GLY A 42 27.53 -10.41 0.37
C GLY A 42 27.67 -9.77 1.75
N LEU A 43 27.61 -10.57 2.82
CA LEU A 43 27.85 -10.12 4.20
C LEU A 43 29.10 -10.79 4.82
N ASP A 44 30.10 -11.12 4.01
CA ASP A 44 31.40 -11.55 4.49
C ASP A 44 32.01 -10.51 5.45
N GLY A 45 32.56 -10.98 6.57
CA GLY A 45 33.11 -10.14 7.63
C GLY A 45 32.10 -9.60 8.65
N PHE A 46 30.80 -9.83 8.46
CA PHE A 46 29.74 -9.43 9.41
C PHE A 46 29.19 -10.59 10.25
N GLU A 47 29.81 -11.77 10.23
CA GLU A 47 29.30 -12.99 10.87
C GLU A 47 29.13 -12.84 12.38
N SER A 48 29.99 -12.03 13.01
CA SER A 48 30.00 -11.75 14.44
C SER A 48 29.18 -10.54 14.85
N ALA A 49 28.65 -9.76 13.89
CA ALA A 49 27.85 -8.58 14.17
C ALA A 49 26.46 -8.97 14.69
N TYR A 50 25.89 -8.14 15.57
CA TYR A 50 24.51 -8.25 16.03
C TYR A 50 23.56 -7.44 15.13
N PRO A 51 22.26 -7.79 15.03
CA PRO A 51 21.31 -7.09 14.16
C PRO A 51 21.23 -5.56 14.36
N LYS A 52 21.52 -5.08 15.57
CA LYS A 52 21.56 -3.64 15.90
C LYS A 52 22.73 -2.89 15.27
N GLU A 53 23.77 -3.60 14.84
CA GLU A 53 24.98 -3.06 14.20
C GLU A 53 24.87 -3.02 12.68
N LEU A 54 23.75 -3.51 12.13
CA LEU A 54 23.50 -3.65 10.70
C LEU A 54 22.55 -2.57 10.19
N SER A 55 22.71 -2.16 8.92
CA SER A 55 21.70 -1.34 8.24
C SER A 55 20.41 -2.13 7.97
N GLY A 56 19.33 -1.46 7.57
CA GLY A 56 18.07 -2.13 7.20
C GLY A 56 18.27 -3.18 6.10
N GLY A 57 18.97 -2.81 5.02
CA GLY A 57 19.27 -3.73 3.92
C GLY A 57 20.12 -4.92 4.35
N MET A 58 21.11 -4.68 5.22
CA MET A 58 21.93 -5.77 5.77
C MET A 58 21.10 -6.73 6.63
N ARG A 59 20.21 -6.22 7.48
CA ARG A 59 19.27 -7.08 8.23
C ARG A 59 18.39 -7.92 7.30
N GLN A 60 17.92 -7.35 6.20
CA GLN A 60 17.15 -8.09 5.21
C GLN A 60 17.97 -9.21 4.54
N ARG A 61 19.22 -8.92 4.17
CA ARG A 61 20.16 -9.92 3.63
C ARG A 61 20.40 -11.07 4.61
N VAL A 62 20.52 -10.80 5.92
CA VAL A 62 20.59 -11.85 6.96
C VAL A 62 19.30 -12.69 6.98
N GLY A 63 18.14 -12.05 6.83
CA GLY A 63 16.86 -12.73 6.70
C GLY A 63 16.83 -13.69 5.50
N PHE A 64 17.37 -13.27 4.35
CA PHE A 64 17.52 -14.12 3.18
C PHE A 64 18.52 -15.26 3.40
N ALA A 65 19.69 -14.99 3.98
CA ALA A 65 20.66 -16.02 4.35
C ALA A 65 20.02 -17.13 5.19
N ARG A 66 19.28 -16.74 6.23
CA ARG A 66 18.54 -17.64 7.12
C ARG A 66 17.49 -18.47 6.39
N ALA A 67 16.82 -17.90 5.39
CA ALA A 67 15.85 -18.64 4.58
C ALA A 67 16.52 -19.60 3.58
N LEU A 68 17.63 -19.18 2.97
CA LEU A 68 18.34 -19.93 1.94
C LEU A 68 19.17 -21.07 2.51
N VAL A 69 19.70 -20.92 3.72
CA VAL A 69 20.61 -21.89 4.33
C VAL A 69 20.00 -23.28 4.46
N VAL A 70 18.68 -23.39 4.62
CA VAL A 70 17.96 -24.68 4.71
C VAL A 70 17.69 -25.34 3.35
N HIS A 71 18.11 -24.70 2.25
CA HIS A 71 17.89 -25.13 0.86
C HIS A 71 16.40 -25.41 0.56
N PRO A 72 15.51 -24.42 0.74
CA PRO A 72 14.09 -24.65 0.60
C PRO A 72 13.69 -24.88 -0.86
N HIS A 73 12.67 -25.70 -1.08
CA HIS A 73 12.10 -25.83 -2.43
C HIS A 73 11.38 -24.56 -2.89
N LEU A 74 10.76 -23.84 -1.96
CA LEU A 74 9.99 -22.63 -2.21
C LEU A 74 10.39 -21.56 -1.20
N MET A 75 10.80 -20.40 -1.68
CA MET A 75 11.04 -19.23 -0.85
C MET A 75 9.80 -18.35 -0.83
N LEU A 76 9.29 -18.06 0.36
CA LEU A 76 8.15 -17.17 0.55
C LEU A 76 8.65 -15.80 0.99
N MET A 77 8.30 -14.76 0.24
CA MET A 77 8.62 -13.39 0.54
C MET A 77 7.31 -12.61 0.72
N ASP A 78 7.19 -11.95 1.87
CA ASP A 78 6.03 -11.14 2.20
C ASP A 78 6.52 -9.72 2.46
N GLU A 79 6.21 -8.83 1.53
CA GLU A 79 6.63 -7.43 1.45
C GLU A 79 8.14 -7.24 1.67
N PRO A 80 9.00 -8.00 0.96
CA PRO A 80 10.43 -8.14 1.29
C PRO A 80 11.25 -6.84 1.18
N PHE A 81 10.77 -5.81 0.49
CA PHE A 81 11.53 -4.58 0.27
C PHE A 81 10.86 -3.31 0.85
N SER A 82 9.63 -3.43 1.35
CA SER A 82 8.81 -2.29 1.83
C SER A 82 9.43 -1.50 2.99
N ALA A 83 10.20 -2.17 3.85
CA ALA A 83 10.81 -1.55 5.04
C ALA A 83 12.19 -0.90 4.76
N LEU A 84 12.62 -0.85 3.50
CA LEU A 84 13.92 -0.33 3.08
C LEU A 84 13.74 1.01 2.38
N ASP A 85 14.75 1.88 2.46
CA ASP A 85 14.80 3.06 1.59
C ASP A 85 14.93 2.63 0.11
N VAL A 86 14.49 3.50 -0.79
CA VAL A 86 14.34 3.23 -2.23
C VAL A 86 15.63 2.68 -2.86
N LEU A 87 16.79 3.29 -2.57
CA LEU A 87 18.08 2.88 -3.15
C LEU A 87 18.54 1.52 -2.61
N THR A 88 18.39 1.30 -1.30
CA THR A 88 18.72 0.01 -0.69
C THR A 88 17.81 -1.10 -1.20
N ALA A 89 16.51 -0.84 -1.33
CA ALA A 89 15.53 -1.77 -1.89
C ALA A 89 15.87 -2.14 -3.35
N GLU A 90 16.21 -1.15 -4.17
CA GLU A 90 16.60 -1.36 -5.57
C GLU A 90 17.87 -2.19 -5.72
N THR A 91 18.90 -1.88 -4.93
CA THR A 91 20.16 -2.66 -4.91
C THR A 91 19.87 -4.10 -4.51
N LEU A 92 19.10 -4.32 -3.45
CA LEU A 92 18.81 -5.65 -2.93
C LEU A 92 17.96 -6.50 -3.89
N ARG A 93 17.01 -5.87 -4.59
CA ARG A 93 16.22 -6.53 -5.66
C ARG A 93 17.12 -7.00 -6.79
N THR A 94 18.01 -6.12 -7.25
CA THR A 94 18.96 -6.42 -8.34
C THR A 94 19.84 -7.62 -7.95
N ASP A 95 20.42 -7.60 -6.76
CA ASP A 95 21.26 -8.70 -6.27
C ASP A 95 20.50 -10.05 -6.23
N ILE A 96 19.26 -10.07 -5.75
CA ILE A 96 18.45 -11.31 -5.73
C ILE A 96 18.18 -11.81 -7.15
N ILE A 97 17.81 -10.90 -8.05
CA ILE A 97 17.54 -11.23 -9.46
C ILE A 97 18.80 -11.81 -10.11
N ASP A 98 19.96 -11.20 -9.89
CA ASP A 98 21.23 -11.65 -10.45
C ASP A 98 21.59 -13.05 -9.91
N LEU A 99 21.50 -13.26 -8.59
CA LEU A 99 21.74 -14.58 -7.98
C LEU A 99 20.75 -15.64 -8.50
N TRP A 100 19.50 -15.27 -8.76
CA TRP A 100 18.47 -16.15 -9.31
C TRP A 100 18.79 -16.54 -10.76
N ILE A 101 19.11 -15.57 -11.62
CA ILE A 101 19.41 -15.78 -13.05
C ILE A 101 20.71 -16.59 -13.22
N GLU A 102 21.71 -16.31 -12.39
CA GLU A 102 22.98 -17.05 -12.37
C GLU A 102 22.83 -18.48 -11.86
N GLY A 103 21.66 -18.86 -11.32
CA GLY A 103 21.41 -20.19 -10.75
C GLY A 103 22.20 -20.46 -9.46
N ARG A 104 22.60 -19.39 -8.75
CA ARG A 104 23.38 -19.46 -7.51
C ARG A 104 22.51 -19.61 -6.28
N LEU A 105 21.23 -19.24 -6.34
CA LEU A 105 20.31 -19.46 -5.23
C LEU A 105 19.89 -20.94 -5.14
N PRO A 106 20.05 -21.59 -3.97
CA PRO A 106 19.72 -23.02 -3.78
C PRO A 106 18.21 -23.24 -3.58
N ILE A 107 17.37 -22.71 -4.48
CA ILE A 107 15.91 -22.74 -4.40
C ILE A 107 15.30 -23.04 -5.77
N LYS A 108 14.06 -23.57 -5.80
CA LYS A 108 13.37 -23.91 -7.06
C LYS A 108 12.34 -22.88 -7.49
N SER A 109 11.80 -22.11 -6.56
CA SER A 109 10.74 -21.14 -6.82
C SER A 109 10.71 -20.06 -5.74
N ILE A 110 10.27 -18.86 -6.12
CA ILE A 110 9.98 -17.74 -5.21
C ILE A 110 8.49 -17.41 -5.34
N LEU A 111 7.79 -17.31 -4.22
CA LEU A 111 6.48 -16.69 -4.13
C LEU A 111 6.64 -15.39 -3.37
N MET A 112 6.31 -14.27 -4.02
CA MET A 112 6.39 -12.96 -3.42
C MET A 112 5.01 -12.31 -3.33
N VAL A 113 4.71 -11.74 -2.18
CA VAL A 113 3.60 -10.82 -1.97
C VAL A 113 4.20 -9.42 -1.91
N THR A 114 3.71 -8.55 -2.79
CA THR A 114 4.11 -7.15 -2.86
C THR A 114 2.89 -6.34 -3.26
N HIS A 115 2.78 -5.15 -2.71
CA HIS A 115 1.88 -4.12 -3.19
C HIS A 115 2.51 -3.28 -4.31
N ASN A 116 3.80 -3.49 -4.63
CA ASN A 116 4.48 -2.72 -5.67
C ASN A 116 4.35 -3.38 -7.06
N ILE A 117 3.63 -2.76 -7.99
CA ILE A 117 3.39 -3.32 -9.33
C ILE A 117 4.69 -3.38 -10.14
N GLU A 118 5.50 -2.32 -10.10
CA GLU A 118 6.78 -2.28 -10.84
C GLU A 118 7.73 -3.38 -10.33
N GLU A 119 7.77 -3.62 -9.02
CA GLU A 119 8.52 -4.72 -8.42
C GLU A 119 8.04 -6.07 -8.91
N ALA A 120 6.72 -6.30 -8.95
CA ALA A 120 6.16 -7.54 -9.47
C ALA A 120 6.53 -7.76 -10.94
N VAL A 121 6.43 -6.73 -11.79
CA VAL A 121 6.83 -6.81 -13.20
C VAL A 121 8.34 -6.96 -13.35
N LEU A 122 9.13 -6.39 -12.45
CA LEU A 122 10.59 -6.50 -12.49
C LEU A 122 11.09 -7.89 -12.09
N MET A 123 10.48 -8.52 -11.08
CA MET A 123 11.01 -9.73 -10.44
C MET A 123 10.30 -11.03 -10.82
N CYS A 124 9.01 -10.98 -11.20
CA CYS A 124 8.20 -12.18 -11.32
C CYS A 124 7.94 -12.57 -12.77
N ASP A 125 7.94 -13.87 -13.07
CA ASP A 125 7.52 -14.39 -14.38
C ASP A 125 6.00 -14.54 -14.50
N ARG A 126 5.31 -14.53 -13.35
CA ARG A 126 3.86 -14.71 -13.23
C ARG A 126 3.34 -13.89 -12.06
N ILE A 127 2.31 -13.08 -12.34
CA ILE A 127 1.65 -12.20 -11.37
C ILE A 127 0.21 -12.67 -11.20
N LEU A 128 -0.21 -12.81 -9.94
CA LEU A 128 -1.60 -13.09 -9.57
C LEU A 128 -2.15 -11.86 -8.88
N VAL A 129 -3.14 -11.22 -9.51
CA VAL A 129 -3.83 -10.06 -8.94
C VAL A 129 -4.98 -10.54 -8.09
N PHE A 130 -5.02 -10.15 -6.82
CA PHE A 130 -6.09 -10.48 -5.89
C PHE A 130 -7.14 -9.36 -5.84
N SER A 131 -8.42 -9.71 -5.81
CA SER A 131 -9.50 -8.74 -5.59
C SER A 131 -9.66 -8.42 -4.11
N SER A 132 -9.92 -7.15 -3.80
CA SER A 132 -10.37 -6.68 -2.49
C SER A 132 -11.81 -7.14 -2.26
N ASN A 133 -11.96 -8.20 -1.47
CA ASN A 133 -13.21 -8.64 -0.85
C ASN A 133 -14.31 -9.24 -1.78
N PRO A 134 -14.49 -10.58 -1.80
CA PRO A 134 -13.67 -11.61 -1.15
C PRO A 134 -12.34 -11.80 -1.89
N GLY A 135 -11.30 -12.21 -1.15
CA GLY A 135 -9.96 -12.49 -1.70
C GLY A 135 -9.99 -13.63 -2.72
N ARG A 136 -10.09 -13.28 -4.00
CA ARG A 136 -10.07 -14.23 -5.12
C ARG A 136 -8.97 -13.80 -6.08
N VAL A 137 -8.37 -14.78 -6.75
CA VAL A 137 -7.50 -14.49 -7.89
C VAL A 137 -8.36 -13.89 -8.98
N ALA A 138 -8.21 -12.59 -9.15
CA ALA A 138 -8.96 -11.83 -10.10
C ALA A 138 -8.34 -12.04 -11.48
N ALA A 139 -7.02 -11.85 -11.62
CA ALA A 139 -6.30 -12.06 -12.87
C ALA A 139 -5.02 -12.85 -12.66
N GLU A 140 -4.66 -13.59 -13.69
CA GLU A 140 -3.32 -14.13 -13.88
C GLU A 140 -2.68 -13.43 -15.06
N ILE A 141 -1.46 -12.95 -14.88
CA ILE A 141 -0.68 -12.22 -15.87
C ILE A 141 0.68 -12.90 -15.97
N ARG A 142 1.08 -13.29 -17.18
CA ARG A 142 2.40 -13.87 -17.45
C ARG A 142 3.31 -12.81 -18.02
N ILE A 143 4.49 -12.66 -17.43
CA ILE A 143 5.50 -11.69 -17.86
C ILE A 143 6.43 -12.39 -18.85
N ASN A 144 6.31 -12.03 -20.13
CA ASN A 144 7.14 -12.58 -21.20
C ASN A 144 8.43 -11.78 -21.43
N LEU A 145 8.75 -10.84 -20.55
CA LEU A 145 9.98 -10.06 -20.61
C LEU A 145 11.15 -10.87 -20.04
N VAL A 146 12.22 -10.98 -20.82
CA VAL A 146 13.46 -11.66 -20.41
C VAL A 146 14.28 -10.74 -19.52
N HIS A 147 14.97 -11.28 -18.53
CA HIS A 147 15.93 -10.52 -17.74
C HIS A 147 17.24 -10.26 -18.51
N PRO A 148 17.95 -9.15 -18.24
CA PRO A 148 17.58 -8.08 -17.31
C PRO A 148 16.46 -7.20 -17.88
N ARG A 149 15.45 -6.91 -17.04
CA ARG A 149 14.30 -6.07 -17.42
C ARG A 149 14.63 -4.60 -17.19
N ASN A 150 14.22 -3.73 -18.10
CA ASN A 150 14.45 -2.29 -18.01
C ASN A 150 13.12 -1.56 -17.76
N ARG A 151 13.02 -0.83 -16.64
CA ARG A 151 11.83 -0.03 -16.28
C ARG A 151 11.52 1.08 -17.28
N LEU A 152 12.52 1.51 -18.06
CA LEU A 152 12.35 2.51 -19.10
C LEU A 152 11.86 1.93 -20.43
N ASP A 153 11.80 0.60 -20.57
CA ASP A 153 11.27 -0.05 -21.76
C ASP A 153 9.77 0.25 -21.90
N PRO A 154 9.30 0.75 -23.06
CA PRO A 154 7.87 0.99 -23.29
C PRO A 154 6.99 -0.24 -23.03
N THR A 155 7.49 -1.44 -23.33
CA THR A 155 6.78 -2.71 -23.12
C THR A 155 6.65 -3.04 -21.63
N PHE A 156 7.65 -2.69 -20.83
CA PHE A 156 7.58 -2.83 -19.37
C PHE A 156 6.50 -1.90 -18.80
N ARG A 157 6.51 -0.64 -19.22
CA ARG A 157 5.51 0.36 -18.77
C ARG A 157 4.10 -0.05 -19.16
N GLN A 158 3.90 -0.47 -20.41
CA GLN A 158 2.60 -0.96 -20.86
C GLN A 158 2.09 -2.14 -20.01
N LEU A 159 2.97 -3.05 -19.56
CA LEU A 159 2.57 -4.12 -18.65
C LEU A 159 2.17 -3.60 -17.26
N VAL A 160 2.88 -2.61 -16.73
CA VAL A 160 2.53 -1.94 -15.48
C VAL A 160 1.16 -1.27 -15.62
N ASP A 161 0.93 -0.53 -16.70
CA ASP A 161 -0.34 0.14 -17.01
C ASP A 161 -1.49 -0.87 -17.18
N ASP A 162 -1.25 -2.00 -17.85
CA ASP A 162 -2.23 -3.08 -18.01
C ASP A 162 -2.61 -3.72 -16.66
N ILE A 163 -1.63 -3.96 -15.78
CA ILE A 163 -1.87 -4.50 -14.43
C ILE A 163 -2.66 -3.48 -13.60
N TYR A 164 -2.26 -2.22 -13.67
CA TYR A 164 -2.96 -1.09 -13.06
C TYR A 164 -4.43 -1.06 -13.49
N GLY A 165 -4.69 -1.07 -14.80
CA GLY A 165 -6.04 -0.98 -15.36
C GLY A 165 -6.92 -2.13 -14.86
N ARG A 166 -6.36 -3.33 -14.73
CA ARG A 166 -7.08 -4.50 -14.21
C ARG A 166 -7.36 -4.45 -12.72
N MET A 167 -6.49 -3.81 -11.93
CA MET A 167 -6.71 -3.60 -10.50
C MET A 167 -7.85 -2.58 -10.28
N THR A 168 -7.86 -1.51 -11.07
CA THR A 168 -8.86 -0.43 -10.94
C THR A 168 -10.22 -0.74 -11.57
N GLN A 169 -10.27 -1.35 -12.77
CA GLN A 169 -11.52 -1.74 -13.44
C GLN A 169 -12.36 -2.76 -12.65
N ARG A 170 -11.74 -3.54 -11.75
CA ARG A 170 -12.47 -4.58 -10.99
C ARG A 170 -13.11 -4.10 -9.71
N ILE A 171 -12.73 -2.93 -9.23
CA ILE A 171 -13.51 -2.23 -8.20
C ILE A 171 -14.88 -1.84 -8.78
N SER A 172 -14.97 -1.56 -10.09
CA SER A 172 -16.24 -1.30 -10.80
C SER A 172 -17.04 -2.54 -11.22
N ASP A 173 -16.38 -3.66 -11.54
CA ASP A 173 -17.02 -4.82 -12.21
C ASP A 173 -17.41 -6.00 -11.30
N GLY A 174 -17.33 -5.85 -9.97
CA GLY A 174 -17.87 -6.83 -9.02
C GLY A 174 -19.40 -6.96 -9.15
N LYS A 175 -19.88 -7.85 -10.03
CA LYS A 175 -21.28 -8.28 -10.27
C LYS A 175 -22.30 -7.70 -9.27
N VAL A 176 -22.78 -6.50 -9.59
CA VAL A 176 -24.00 -5.91 -9.04
C VAL A 176 -25.16 -6.50 -9.83
N GLU A 177 -26.00 -7.31 -9.19
CA GLU A 177 -27.34 -7.57 -9.72
C GLU A 177 -28.01 -6.22 -9.97
N LYS A 178 -28.31 -5.95 -11.24
CA LYS A 178 -28.99 -4.74 -11.70
C LYS A 178 -30.26 -4.50 -10.89
N ARG A 179 -30.20 -3.59 -9.92
CA ARG A 179 -31.36 -2.79 -9.50
C ARG A 179 -31.09 -1.36 -9.93
N ALA A 180 -31.95 -0.89 -10.82
CA ALA A 180 -31.89 0.43 -11.42
C ALA A 180 -31.91 1.53 -10.36
N GLY A 181 -30.94 2.43 -10.44
CA GLY A 181 -30.78 3.62 -9.62
C GLY A 181 -29.35 4.11 -9.77
N GLU A 182 -29.16 5.26 -10.42
CA GLU A 182 -27.87 5.91 -10.64
C GLU A 182 -27.13 6.10 -9.30
N GLY A 183 -25.99 5.44 -9.13
CA GLY A 183 -25.16 5.54 -7.93
C GLY A 183 -23.94 4.62 -8.01
N PHE A 184 -22.79 5.09 -7.54
CA PHE A 184 -21.54 4.32 -7.49
C PHE A 184 -21.70 3.02 -6.65
N PRO A 185 -21.05 1.92 -7.02
CA PRO A 185 -21.06 0.68 -6.22
C PRO A 185 -20.33 0.89 -4.88
N GLY A 186 -20.94 0.50 -3.75
CA GLY A 186 -20.38 0.65 -2.39
C GLY A 186 -21.14 1.61 -1.44
N ALA A 187 -22.36 2.01 -1.78
CA ALA A 187 -23.14 3.10 -1.17
C ALA A 187 -23.67 2.90 0.27
N GLY A 188 -22.87 2.31 1.18
CA GLY A 188 -23.22 2.16 2.60
C GLY A 188 -22.07 2.51 3.53
N ILE A 189 -22.33 2.52 4.84
CA ILE A 189 -21.29 2.80 5.85
C ILE A 189 -20.22 1.70 5.94
N GLY A 190 -20.48 0.50 5.40
CA GLY A 190 -19.54 -0.63 5.36
C GLY A 190 -18.40 -0.52 4.35
N MET A 191 -18.23 0.63 3.68
CA MET A 191 -17.06 0.88 2.82
C MET A 191 -15.83 1.18 3.68
N VAL A 192 -14.77 0.40 3.50
CA VAL A 192 -13.50 0.67 4.17
C VAL A 192 -12.81 1.85 3.51
N LEU A 193 -12.48 2.89 4.28
CA LEU A 193 -11.90 4.11 3.72
C LEU A 193 -10.36 4.06 3.70
N PRO A 194 -9.72 4.58 2.63
CA PRO A 194 -8.28 4.67 2.55
C PRO A 194 -7.73 5.70 3.53
N ARG A 195 -6.56 5.42 4.11
CA ARG A 195 -5.91 6.33 5.07
C ARG A 195 -5.06 7.35 4.34
N VAL A 196 -5.70 8.40 3.82
CA VAL A 196 -5.01 9.45 3.04
C VAL A 196 -5.16 10.81 3.73
N SER A 197 -4.07 11.57 3.80
CA SER A 197 -4.12 12.94 4.32
C SER A 197 -4.72 13.91 3.30
N THR A 198 -5.40 14.95 3.77
CA THR A 198 -5.98 15.98 2.87
C THR A 198 -4.91 16.78 2.12
N ASN A 199 -3.69 16.86 2.66
CA ASN A 199 -2.55 17.46 1.97
C ASN A 199 -2.15 16.65 0.74
N LEU A 200 -2.16 15.31 0.82
CA LEU A 200 -1.88 14.45 -0.33
C LEU A 200 -2.99 14.55 -1.39
N LEU A 201 -4.26 14.57 -0.97
CA LEU A 201 -5.39 14.80 -1.88
C LEU A 201 -5.26 16.13 -2.62
N SER A 202 -4.96 17.21 -1.88
CA SER A 202 -4.78 18.55 -2.45
C SER A 202 -3.57 18.61 -3.38
N GLY A 203 -2.43 18.04 -2.95
CA GLY A 203 -1.19 18.03 -3.74
C GLY A 203 -1.32 17.24 -5.04
N LEU A 204 -2.05 16.11 -5.05
CA LEU A 204 -2.33 15.40 -6.28
C LEU A 204 -3.23 16.23 -7.22
N MET A 205 -4.29 16.86 -6.70
CA MET A 205 -5.15 17.71 -7.51
C MET A 205 -4.41 18.92 -8.10
N GLU A 206 -3.57 19.59 -7.31
CA GLU A 206 -2.74 20.71 -7.75
C GLU A 206 -1.74 20.28 -8.83
N THR A 207 -1.10 19.12 -8.63
CA THR A 207 -0.17 18.54 -9.61
C THR A 207 -0.87 18.26 -10.93
N LEU A 208 -2.05 17.64 -10.88
CA LEU A 208 -2.84 17.35 -12.07
C LEU A 208 -3.29 18.62 -12.79
N ALA A 209 -3.68 19.67 -12.07
CA ALA A 209 -4.11 20.93 -12.66
C ALA A 209 -2.95 21.71 -13.30
N ALA A 210 -1.73 21.53 -12.80
CA ALA A 210 -0.55 22.21 -13.32
C ALA A 210 -0.10 21.67 -14.69
N ALA A 211 0.70 22.47 -15.41
CA ALA A 211 1.39 21.99 -16.60
C ALA A 211 2.43 20.91 -16.20
N PRO A 212 2.60 19.82 -16.98
CA PRO A 212 2.08 19.62 -18.34
C PRO A 212 0.71 18.93 -18.43
N PHE A 213 0.06 18.63 -17.31
CA PHE A 213 -1.09 17.70 -17.27
C PHE A 213 -2.46 18.35 -17.57
N ASP A 214 -2.65 19.64 -17.27
CA ASP A 214 -3.90 20.38 -17.56
C ASP A 214 -5.20 19.64 -17.14
N GLY A 215 -5.12 18.97 -16.00
CA GLY A 215 -6.20 18.23 -15.36
C GLY A 215 -6.38 16.79 -15.83
N LYS A 216 -5.47 16.22 -16.63
CA LYS A 216 -5.45 14.79 -16.97
C LYS A 216 -4.01 14.27 -17.06
N ALA A 217 -3.73 13.16 -16.40
CA ALA A 217 -2.42 12.53 -16.49
C ALA A 217 -2.52 11.01 -16.35
N ASP A 218 -1.52 10.34 -16.89
CA ASP A 218 -1.21 8.95 -16.60
C ASP A 218 -0.54 8.85 -15.22
N LEU A 219 -1.02 7.96 -14.34
CA LEU A 219 -0.58 7.92 -12.94
C LEU A 219 0.91 7.59 -12.73
N PRO A 220 1.54 6.68 -13.50
CA PRO A 220 2.98 6.51 -13.50
C PRO A 220 3.75 7.79 -13.86
N GLU A 221 3.17 8.64 -14.71
CA GLU A 221 3.78 9.93 -15.04
C GLU A 221 3.76 10.87 -13.83
N VAL A 222 2.63 10.92 -13.12
CA VAL A 222 2.45 11.73 -11.91
C VAL A 222 3.33 11.23 -10.77
N ALA A 223 3.40 9.91 -10.56
CA ALA A 223 4.25 9.26 -9.55
C ALA A 223 5.70 9.69 -9.70
N ARG A 224 6.22 9.68 -10.94
CA ARG A 224 7.58 10.15 -11.24
C ARG A 224 7.81 11.62 -10.89
N ILE A 225 6.85 12.50 -11.15
CA ILE A 225 6.96 13.93 -10.81
C ILE A 225 6.92 14.15 -9.30
N LEU A 226 6.03 13.42 -8.61
CA LEU A 226 5.89 13.47 -7.16
C LEU A 226 7.00 12.70 -6.41
N GLN A 227 7.86 11.97 -7.14
CA GLN A 227 8.86 11.05 -6.56
C GLN A 227 8.22 10.05 -5.59
N MET A 228 7.03 9.56 -5.96
CA MET A 228 6.27 8.57 -5.23
C MET A 228 6.25 7.27 -6.03
N GLU A 229 6.05 6.14 -5.36
CA GLU A 229 5.71 4.90 -6.03
C GLU A 229 4.29 5.03 -6.60
N VAL A 230 4.02 4.40 -7.75
CA VAL A 230 2.68 4.39 -8.36
C VAL A 230 1.64 3.84 -7.37
N ASP A 231 2.06 2.87 -6.55
CA ASP A 231 1.20 2.20 -5.59
C ASP A 231 0.72 3.12 -4.44
N ASP A 232 1.53 4.11 -4.08
CA ASP A 232 1.16 5.12 -3.09
C ASP A 232 0.13 6.13 -3.62
N LEU A 233 -0.01 6.25 -4.94
CA LEU A 233 -0.99 7.14 -5.56
C LEU A 233 -2.39 6.55 -5.62
N PHE A 234 -2.56 5.22 -5.62
CA PHE A 234 -3.91 4.62 -5.72
C PHE A 234 -4.83 5.05 -4.60
N PRO A 235 -4.46 4.95 -3.30
CA PRO A 235 -5.38 5.33 -2.23
C PRO A 235 -5.79 6.81 -2.34
N ILE A 236 -4.89 7.66 -2.86
CA ILE A 236 -5.13 9.09 -3.07
C ILE A 236 -6.13 9.28 -4.23
N ALA A 237 -5.89 8.64 -5.37
CA ALA A 237 -6.75 8.72 -6.55
C ALA A 237 -8.15 8.13 -6.27
N GLU A 238 -8.23 7.02 -5.55
CA GLU A 238 -9.48 6.40 -5.08
C GLU A 238 -10.26 7.32 -4.16
N ALA A 239 -9.60 7.97 -3.20
CA ALA A 239 -10.24 8.92 -2.30
C ALA A 239 -10.76 10.15 -3.07
N LEU A 240 -10.01 10.67 -4.04
CA LEU A 240 -10.48 11.76 -4.91
C LEU A 240 -11.67 11.34 -5.78
N GLN A 241 -11.68 10.09 -6.26
CA GLN A 241 -12.81 9.53 -7.01
C GLN A 241 -14.05 9.35 -6.15
N LEU A 242 -13.90 8.82 -4.94
CA LEU A 242 -14.96 8.71 -3.94
C LEU A 242 -15.57 10.08 -3.65
N LEU A 243 -14.72 11.08 -3.44
CA LEU A 243 -15.12 12.47 -3.19
C LEU A 243 -15.53 13.23 -4.46
N ARG A 244 -15.57 12.63 -5.66
CA ARG A 244 -15.93 13.29 -6.93
C ARG A 244 -15.05 14.46 -7.35
N PHE A 245 -13.82 14.53 -6.86
CA PHE A 245 -12.84 15.52 -7.32
C PHE A 245 -12.03 15.03 -8.52
N ALA A 246 -11.93 13.71 -8.70
CA ALA A 246 -11.29 13.11 -9.87
C ALA A 246 -12.09 11.90 -10.39
N GLU A 247 -11.75 11.47 -11.61
CA GLU A 247 -12.16 10.20 -12.20
C GLU A 247 -10.90 9.41 -12.54
N VAL A 248 -10.89 8.12 -12.23
CA VAL A 248 -9.80 7.19 -12.53
C VAL A 248 -10.31 6.16 -13.53
N ALA A 249 -9.60 6.01 -14.65
CA ALA A 249 -9.91 5.02 -15.68
C ALA A 249 -8.64 4.57 -16.39
N GLU A 250 -8.42 3.25 -16.46
CA GLU A 250 -7.39 2.64 -17.30
C GLU A 250 -5.93 3.12 -17.08
N GLY A 251 -5.55 3.56 -15.87
CA GLY A 251 -4.22 4.16 -15.64
C GLY A 251 -4.25 5.68 -15.49
N ASP A 252 -5.24 6.30 -16.12
CA ASP A 252 -5.39 7.74 -16.13
C ASP A 252 -6.16 8.24 -14.91
N VAL A 253 -5.77 9.42 -14.43
CA VAL A 253 -6.55 10.22 -13.50
C VAL A 253 -6.90 11.56 -14.15
N ARG A 254 -8.17 11.97 -14.03
CA ARG A 254 -8.71 13.19 -14.60
C ARG A 254 -9.45 14.00 -13.56
N LEU A 255 -9.15 15.29 -13.43
CA LEU A 255 -9.92 16.18 -12.56
C LEU A 255 -11.34 16.38 -13.11
N THR A 256 -12.32 16.30 -12.21
CA THR A 256 -13.69 16.74 -12.48
C THR A 256 -13.78 18.27 -12.45
N ASP A 257 -14.93 18.84 -12.82
CA ASP A 257 -15.17 20.27 -12.67
C ASP A 257 -15.06 20.71 -11.20
N ALA A 258 -15.50 19.86 -10.27
CA ALA A 258 -15.35 20.11 -8.84
C ALA A 258 -13.87 20.09 -8.41
N GLY A 259 -13.07 19.15 -8.91
CA GLY A 259 -11.62 19.10 -8.64
C GLY A 259 -10.89 20.32 -9.20
N ARG A 260 -11.21 20.73 -10.43
CA ARG A 260 -10.70 21.97 -11.02
C ARG A 260 -11.12 23.18 -10.19
N HIS A 261 -12.39 23.28 -9.80
CA HIS A 261 -12.88 24.39 -8.98
C HIS A 261 -12.18 24.43 -7.62
N PHE A 262 -11.97 23.27 -6.97
CA PHE A 262 -11.23 23.16 -5.72
C PHE A 262 -9.82 23.76 -5.86
N VAL A 263 -9.05 23.35 -6.87
CA VAL A 263 -7.66 23.83 -7.05
C VAL A 263 -7.59 25.34 -7.28
N HIS A 264 -8.53 25.91 -8.04
CA HIS A 264 -8.54 27.35 -8.35
C HIS A 264 -9.20 28.21 -7.27
N SER A 265 -9.67 27.61 -6.19
CA SER A 265 -10.37 28.29 -5.10
C SER A 265 -9.45 28.67 -3.94
N GLU A 266 -9.82 29.74 -3.24
CA GLU A 266 -9.26 30.12 -1.95
C GLU A 266 -9.57 29.09 -0.86
N LEU A 267 -8.78 29.09 0.22
CA LEU A 267 -8.84 28.09 1.29
C LEU A 267 -10.24 27.85 1.87
N ASP A 268 -10.99 28.91 2.20
CA ASP A 268 -12.33 28.80 2.78
C ASP A 268 -13.35 28.20 1.82
N VAL A 269 -13.15 28.39 0.52
CA VAL A 269 -14.01 27.79 -0.52
C VAL A 269 -13.62 26.32 -0.71
N ARG A 270 -12.32 25.99 -0.69
CA ARG A 270 -11.84 24.60 -0.71
C ARG A 270 -12.40 23.78 0.44
N LYS A 271 -12.35 24.28 1.67
CA LYS A 271 -12.90 23.60 2.86
C LYS A 271 -14.39 23.31 2.71
N ARG A 272 -15.17 24.30 2.25
CA ARG A 272 -16.62 24.14 2.00
C ARG A 272 -16.94 23.13 0.91
N LEU A 273 -16.26 23.22 -0.24
CA LEU A 273 -16.42 22.24 -1.32
C LEU A 273 -16.08 20.82 -0.84
N PHE A 274 -15.02 20.67 -0.06
CA PHE A 274 -14.64 19.39 0.53
C PHE A 274 -15.71 18.88 1.49
N ALA A 275 -16.27 19.73 2.36
CA ALA A 275 -17.32 19.37 3.30
C ALA A 275 -18.60 18.89 2.58
N GLU A 276 -19.02 19.61 1.54
CA GLU A 276 -20.18 19.25 0.72
C GLU A 276 -20.00 17.88 0.08
N HIS A 277 -18.83 17.64 -0.53
CA HIS A 277 -18.52 16.37 -1.18
C HIS A 277 -18.35 15.22 -0.18
N LEU A 278 -17.71 15.47 0.96
CA LEU A 278 -17.57 14.50 2.05
C LEU A 278 -18.94 14.06 2.58
N ALA A 279 -19.84 15.01 2.86
CA ALA A 279 -21.18 14.72 3.36
C ALA A 279 -22.08 14.07 2.28
N ALA A 280 -21.92 14.43 1.01
CA ALA A 280 -22.72 13.89 -0.08
C ALA A 280 -22.32 12.48 -0.51
N TYR A 281 -21.01 12.18 -0.51
CA TYR A 281 -20.48 10.97 -1.16
C TYR A 281 -19.81 9.98 -0.21
N VAL A 282 -19.61 10.32 1.06
CA VAL A 282 -19.08 9.40 2.08
C VAL A 282 -20.17 9.12 3.13
N PRO A 283 -20.94 8.01 2.98
CA PRO A 283 -22.10 7.73 3.83
C PRO A 283 -21.79 7.72 5.33
N PHE A 284 -20.61 7.22 5.70
CA PHE A 284 -20.20 7.17 7.10
C PHE A 284 -19.91 8.57 7.67
N ALA A 285 -19.32 9.50 6.91
CA ALA A 285 -19.18 10.89 7.34
C ALA A 285 -20.54 11.58 7.50
N ALA A 286 -21.48 11.30 6.59
CA ALA A 286 -22.85 11.79 6.68
C ALA A 286 -23.59 11.24 7.92
N LEU A 287 -23.37 9.97 8.26
CA LEU A 287 -23.90 9.35 9.48
C LEU A 287 -23.35 10.03 10.73
N VAL A 288 -22.02 10.23 10.82
CA VAL A 288 -21.39 10.92 11.96
C VAL A 288 -22.01 12.30 12.14
N ARG A 289 -22.11 13.08 11.05
CA ARG A 289 -22.74 14.41 11.08
C ARG A 289 -24.18 14.36 11.59
N ARG A 290 -25.00 13.46 11.02
CA ARG A 290 -26.41 13.29 11.42
C ARG A 290 -26.56 12.95 12.90
N VAL A 291 -25.77 12.00 13.41
CA VAL A 291 -25.81 11.60 14.83
C VAL A 291 -25.45 12.77 15.74
N LEU A 292 -24.48 13.60 15.36
CA LEU A 292 -24.13 14.79 16.13
C LEU A 292 -25.22 15.87 16.06
N ASP A 293 -25.86 16.07 14.91
CA ASP A 293 -26.98 17.01 14.77
C ASP A 293 -28.22 16.61 15.61
N GLU A 294 -28.52 15.30 15.67
CA GLU A 294 -29.67 14.77 16.42
C GLU A 294 -29.46 14.75 17.95
N ARG A 295 -28.20 14.73 18.41
CA ARG A 295 -27.89 14.69 19.83
C ARG A 295 -27.95 16.10 20.45
N PRO A 296 -28.68 16.31 21.55
CA PRO A 296 -28.71 17.60 22.24
C PRO A 296 -27.34 18.10 22.72
N SER A 297 -26.42 17.19 22.99
CA SER A 297 -25.05 17.51 23.40
C SER A 297 -24.12 17.80 22.23
N HIS A 298 -24.57 17.57 20.99
CA HIS A 298 -23.76 17.59 19.78
C HIS A 298 -22.46 16.80 19.88
N ARG A 299 -22.49 15.71 20.65
CA ARG A 299 -21.32 14.95 21.07
C ARG A 299 -21.58 13.44 21.03
N ALA A 300 -20.64 12.67 20.50
CA ALA A 300 -20.75 11.21 20.44
C ALA A 300 -19.39 10.52 20.62
N PRO A 301 -19.29 9.44 21.42
CA PRO A 301 -18.02 8.75 21.65
C PRO A 301 -17.57 8.00 20.39
N PHE A 302 -16.25 7.81 20.25
CA PHE A 302 -15.64 7.02 19.17
C PHE A 302 -16.27 5.63 19.05
N THR A 303 -16.46 4.95 20.19
CA THR A 303 -16.96 3.56 20.25
C THR A 303 -18.35 3.41 19.64
N ARG A 304 -19.21 4.44 19.75
CA ARG A 304 -20.53 4.41 19.11
C ARG A 304 -20.44 4.16 17.62
N PHE A 305 -19.42 4.70 16.96
CA PHE A 305 -19.26 4.58 15.51
C PHE A 305 -18.40 3.39 15.12
N SER A 306 -17.33 3.07 15.86
CA SER A 306 -16.51 1.89 15.55
C SER A 306 -17.30 0.59 15.70
N GLU A 307 -18.08 0.43 16.77
CA GLU A 307 -18.92 -0.76 16.99
C GLU A 307 -19.97 -0.93 15.88
N GLU A 308 -20.53 0.18 15.36
CA GLU A 308 -21.48 0.13 14.23
C GLU A 308 -20.81 -0.25 12.92
N LEU A 309 -19.52 0.07 12.72
CA LEU A 309 -18.77 -0.38 11.55
C LEU A 309 -18.35 -1.85 11.66
N GLU A 310 -18.07 -2.34 12.87
CA GLU A 310 -17.70 -3.74 13.14
C GLU A 310 -18.80 -4.75 12.74
N ASP A 311 -20.06 -4.30 12.63
CA ASP A 311 -21.14 -5.09 12.05
C ASP A 311 -20.92 -5.42 10.55
N TYR A 312 -20.04 -4.68 9.87
CA TYR A 312 -19.79 -4.79 8.43
C TYR A 312 -18.32 -5.11 8.07
N MET A 313 -17.36 -4.81 8.96
CA MET A 313 -15.92 -4.95 8.69
C MET A 313 -15.14 -5.41 9.94
N SER A 314 -13.84 -5.69 9.78
CA SER A 314 -12.99 -6.07 10.91
C SER A 314 -12.80 -4.89 11.88
N GLU A 315 -12.45 -5.17 13.14
CA GLU A 315 -12.11 -4.15 14.15
C GLU A 315 -11.00 -3.19 13.65
N GLU A 316 -9.98 -3.74 13.00
CA GLU A 316 -8.88 -2.96 12.42
C GLU A 316 -9.36 -2.03 11.27
N ASP A 317 -10.20 -2.55 10.37
CA ASP A 317 -10.77 -1.76 9.28
C ASP A 317 -11.75 -0.70 9.77
N ALA A 318 -12.51 -1.00 10.83
CA ALA A 318 -13.40 -0.06 11.48
C ALA A 318 -12.61 1.09 12.09
N GLU A 319 -11.58 0.80 12.90
CA GLU A 319 -10.70 1.84 13.45
C GLU A 319 -10.06 2.69 12.35
N ARG A 320 -9.55 2.06 11.30
CA ARG A 320 -8.96 2.77 10.15
C ARG A 320 -9.97 3.71 9.49
N THR A 321 -11.19 3.25 9.27
CA THR A 321 -12.27 4.01 8.64
C THR A 321 -12.70 5.20 9.49
N VAL A 322 -12.87 5.01 10.81
CA VAL A 322 -13.18 6.12 11.73
C VAL A 322 -12.08 7.17 11.72
N ARG A 323 -10.81 6.76 11.75
CA ARG A 323 -9.68 7.70 11.72
C ARG A 323 -9.57 8.48 10.41
N ALA A 324 -9.87 7.85 9.27
CA ALA A 324 -9.93 8.55 7.98
C ALA A 324 -10.99 9.65 7.99
N VAL A 325 -12.21 9.33 8.47
CA VAL A 325 -13.31 10.31 8.59
C VAL A 325 -13.02 11.41 9.59
N ILE A 326 -12.35 11.13 10.72
CA ILE A 326 -11.89 12.16 11.65
C ILE A 326 -10.94 13.13 10.93
N SER A 327 -9.95 12.62 10.21
CA SER A 327 -8.97 13.47 9.50
C SER A 327 -9.64 14.35 8.44
N TRP A 328 -10.52 13.78 7.63
CA TRP A 328 -11.21 14.50 6.56
C TRP A 328 -12.26 15.48 7.10
N GLY A 329 -13.03 15.06 8.12
CA GLY A 329 -14.06 15.89 8.75
C GLY A 329 -13.48 17.10 9.47
N ARG A 330 -12.32 16.96 10.13
CA ARG A 330 -11.62 18.09 10.77
C ARG A 330 -11.11 19.10 9.74
N TYR A 331 -10.51 18.64 8.65
CA TYR A 331 -10.06 19.54 7.56
C TYR A 331 -11.24 20.29 6.94
N ALA A 332 -12.35 19.58 6.74
CA ALA A 332 -13.57 20.11 6.14
C ALA A 332 -14.42 20.95 7.10
N GLU A 333 -14.01 21.09 8.37
CA GLU A 333 -14.81 21.76 9.40
C GLU A 333 -16.22 21.17 9.57
N LEU A 334 -16.40 19.89 9.22
CA LEU A 334 -17.70 19.22 9.26
C LEU A 334 -18.07 18.79 10.70
N PHE A 335 -17.06 18.40 11.47
CA PHE A 335 -17.10 18.08 12.91
C PHE A 335 -15.68 18.03 13.49
N GLY A 336 -15.58 18.20 14.81
CA GLY A 336 -14.37 18.04 15.61
C GLY A 336 -14.19 16.62 16.15
N TYR A 337 -12.99 16.35 16.68
CA TYR A 337 -12.68 15.14 17.43
C TYR A 337 -11.65 15.44 18.53
N ASP A 338 -12.00 15.15 19.77
CA ASP A 338 -11.16 15.24 20.96
C ASP A 338 -10.47 13.89 21.19
N GLU A 339 -9.15 13.83 21.00
CA GLU A 339 -8.37 12.59 21.12
C GLU A 339 -8.27 12.11 22.58
N GLU A 340 -8.24 13.03 23.55
CA GLU A 340 -8.13 12.69 24.98
C GLU A 340 -9.44 12.07 25.48
N LYS A 341 -10.57 12.65 25.08
CA LYS A 341 -11.91 12.15 25.46
C LYS A 341 -12.43 11.07 24.51
N ARG A 342 -11.73 10.81 23.40
CA ARG A 342 -12.14 9.91 22.30
C ARG A 342 -13.57 10.19 21.84
N GLN A 343 -13.85 11.43 21.49
CA GLN A 343 -15.22 11.88 21.26
C GLN A 343 -15.31 12.87 20.10
N PHE A 344 -16.34 12.71 19.27
CA PHE A 344 -16.73 13.66 18.24
C PHE A 344 -17.55 14.81 18.84
N ASP A 345 -17.46 15.99 18.24
CA ASP A 345 -18.19 17.19 18.64
C ASP A 345 -18.48 18.14 17.46
N LEU A 346 -19.42 19.07 17.63
CA LEU A 346 -19.67 20.18 16.70
C LEU A 346 -19.20 21.53 17.24
N GLU A 347 -18.61 21.57 18.43
CA GLU A 347 -18.46 22.80 19.21
C GLU A 347 -17.17 23.59 18.90
N ASN A 348 -16.28 23.12 18.03
CA ASN A 348 -15.30 23.95 17.33
C ASN A 348 -14.71 23.21 16.11
N PRO A 349 -15.24 23.40 14.90
CA PRO A 349 -14.42 23.20 13.71
C PRO A 349 -13.24 24.19 13.75
N VAL A 350 -12.00 23.71 13.59
CA VAL A 350 -10.77 24.51 13.70
C VAL A 350 -10.54 25.38 12.48
#